data_AF-A0A6L8DZL2-F1
#
_entry.id   AF-A0A6L8DZL2-F1
#
_cell.length_a   1.000
_cell.length_b   1.000
_cell.length_c   1.000
_cell.angle_alpha   90.00
_cell.angle_beta   90.00
_cell.angle_gamma   90.00
#
_symmetry.space_group_name_H-M   'P 1'
#
loop_
_entity.id
_entity.type
_entity.pdbx_description
1 polymer ?
#
loop_
_entity_poly.entity_id
_entity_poly.type
_entity_poly.pdbx_seq_one_letter_code
_entity_poly.pdbx_strand_id
1 'polypeptide(L)'
;MTCTSSGVLAARGLLVVGACSLPAALALSVALAPSTGAVFAQSPELRVCGDPDNLPYSNERLEGFENRIAAVVAAELGATPVYAWWPHQRGLVRNTIDAGTCDVIFGVPEGLDFVLWTKPYYRSSYVMAYRDDRGYDLPSLDAPALQQLRIGVHVNTPPEESLARRGLLDNVSTYSLFFDPRGDRDRPRKLLDDLVAGTVDVAVAWGPLAGYAAATSGAPLELVPLEDEPGVPLSFDISMGVAKGNEALKDRLETAIDRRRTEILAILEEYGVPLVPAGGGAAAAPAAGVSGAADPNAEAAPEEAAQLEPPSAAAAADPGPTPGPRKLNPFTGNADMAAEGRTLYFQVGCQGCHGGGGGGGMATSVIDDAWTFGSDDDVLFRLIKGEIPEQTMPTVYSVLEDEEVWQILAFIRSVYAGDPGRIDW
;
A
#
# COMPACT_ATOMS: atom_id res chain seq x y z
N MET A 1 -14.45 -53.99 42.67
CA MET A 1 -15.45 -54.91 43.24
C MET A 1 -16.82 -54.35 42.91
N THR A 2 -17.55 -55.08 42.07
CA THR A 2 -18.93 -54.86 41.62
C THR A 2 -19.95 -55.15 42.72
N CYS A 3 -21.05 -54.40 42.77
CA CYS A 3 -22.42 -54.82 43.16
C CYS A 3 -23.30 -53.55 43.12
N THR A 4 -24.20 -53.27 42.17
CA THR A 4 -25.50 -53.89 41.80
C THR A 4 -26.49 -54.16 42.95
N SER A 5 -27.64 -53.47 42.87
CA SER A 5 -29.05 -53.95 42.99
C SER A 5 -29.93 -52.79 43.50
N SER A 6 -30.90 -52.26 42.74
CA SER A 6 -32.18 -52.83 42.28
C SER A 6 -33.11 -53.19 43.44
N GLY A 7 -34.12 -52.36 43.70
CA GLY A 7 -35.53 -52.75 43.54
C GLY A 7 -36.12 -53.30 44.84
N VAL A 8 -37.41 -53.40 45.13
CA VAL A 8 -38.66 -53.18 44.38
C VAL A 8 -39.79 -53.28 45.44
N LEU A 9 -40.83 -52.46 45.25
CA LEU A 9 -42.25 -52.63 45.61
C LEU A 9 -42.74 -53.05 47.03
N ALA A 10 -43.68 -52.20 47.49
CA ALA A 10 -45.06 -52.51 47.92
C ALA A 10 -45.31 -53.26 49.24
N ALA A 11 -46.13 -52.66 50.14
CA ALA A 11 -47.59 -52.79 50.09
C ALA A 11 -48.29 -52.20 51.34
N ARG A 12 -49.36 -51.44 51.07
CA ARG A 12 -50.68 -51.44 51.73
C ARG A 12 -50.79 -51.29 53.26
N GLY A 13 -51.40 -50.18 53.67
CA GLY A 13 -52.14 -50.05 54.94
C GLY A 13 -53.13 -48.90 54.85
N LEU A 14 -54.41 -49.23 54.67
CA LEU A 14 -55.55 -48.32 54.58
C LEU A 14 -56.04 -48.00 56.01
N LEU A 15 -56.18 -46.72 56.37
CA LEU A 15 -57.14 -46.32 57.41
C LEU A 15 -57.68 -44.92 57.13
N VAL A 16 -58.99 -44.89 56.98
CA VAL A 16 -59.85 -43.73 56.76
C VAL A 16 -60.12 -43.05 58.11
N VAL A 17 -60.25 -41.72 58.11
CA VAL A 17 -61.34 -40.92 58.73
C VAL A 17 -60.85 -39.49 58.94
N GLY A 18 -61.65 -38.51 58.53
CA GLY A 18 -61.60 -37.16 59.12
C GLY A 18 -61.56 -36.02 58.11
N ALA A 19 -62.67 -35.78 57.41
CA ALA A 19 -62.87 -34.54 56.66
C ALA A 19 -62.95 -33.35 57.62
N CYS A 20 -62.09 -32.35 57.40
CA CYS A 20 -62.32 -30.98 57.85
C CYS A 20 -61.92 -30.03 56.73
N SER A 21 -62.94 -29.46 56.11
CA SER A 21 -62.89 -28.49 55.02
C SER A 21 -62.44 -27.11 55.49
N LEU A 22 -61.42 -26.54 54.83
CA LEU A 22 -61.19 -25.10 54.69
C LEU A 22 -60.57 -24.87 53.31
N PRO A 23 -61.10 -23.95 52.48
CA PRO A 23 -60.52 -23.65 51.19
C PRO A 23 -59.33 -22.69 51.40
N ALA A 24 -58.12 -23.21 51.47
CA ALA A 24 -56.92 -22.39 51.32
C ALA A 24 -56.75 -22.11 49.82
N ALA A 25 -57.09 -20.89 49.41
CA ALA A 25 -56.83 -20.39 48.07
C ALA A 25 -55.33 -20.53 47.74
N LEU A 26 -55.02 -21.49 46.86
CA LEU A 26 -53.68 -21.66 46.30
C LEU A 26 -53.46 -20.54 45.28
N ALA A 27 -53.02 -19.37 45.75
CA ALA A 27 -52.47 -18.35 44.88
C ALA A 27 -51.13 -18.90 44.34
N LEU A 28 -51.16 -19.50 43.16
CA LEU A 28 -49.97 -19.85 42.41
C LEU A 28 -49.32 -18.55 41.93
N SER A 29 -48.52 -17.94 42.80
CA SER A 29 -47.62 -16.85 42.42
C SER A 29 -46.55 -17.44 41.51
N VAL A 30 -46.81 -17.43 40.19
CA VAL A 30 -45.76 -17.51 39.20
C VAL A 30 -44.91 -16.26 39.39
N ALA A 31 -43.82 -16.40 40.14
CA ALA A 31 -42.75 -15.41 40.15
C ALA A 31 -42.13 -15.44 38.75
N LEU A 32 -42.60 -14.54 37.87
CA LEU A 32 -41.84 -14.12 36.69
C LEU A 32 -40.56 -13.47 37.24
N ALA A 33 -39.52 -14.28 37.41
CA ALA A 33 -38.18 -13.74 37.50
C ALA A 33 -37.96 -12.97 36.19
N PRO A 34 -37.62 -11.66 36.24
CA PRO A 34 -37.20 -10.98 35.03
C PRO A 34 -35.94 -11.69 34.57
N SER A 35 -36.06 -12.44 33.47
CA SER A 35 -34.91 -12.86 32.70
C SER A 35 -34.26 -11.58 32.20
N THR A 36 -33.35 -11.00 32.98
CA THR A 36 -32.38 -10.05 32.49
C THR A 36 -31.51 -10.85 31.53
N GLY A 37 -31.97 -10.99 30.29
CA GLY A 37 -31.12 -11.42 29.21
C GLY A 37 -29.93 -10.46 29.23
N ALA A 38 -28.76 -10.98 29.58
CA ALA A 38 -27.54 -10.24 29.38
C ALA A 38 -27.48 -9.96 27.87
N VAL A 39 -27.79 -8.72 27.48
CA VAL A 39 -27.45 -8.23 26.17
C VAL A 39 -25.94 -8.21 26.18
N PHE A 40 -25.32 -9.25 25.61
CA PHE A 40 -23.91 -9.20 25.28
C PHE A 40 -23.78 -8.07 24.25
N ALA A 41 -23.45 -6.86 24.72
CA ALA A 41 -23.07 -5.78 23.83
C ALA A 41 -21.84 -6.28 23.08
N GLN A 42 -21.96 -6.50 21.77
CA GLN A 42 -20.79 -6.75 20.93
C GLN A 42 -19.86 -5.55 21.10
N SER A 43 -18.60 -5.81 21.45
CA SER A 43 -17.58 -4.78 21.45
C SER A 43 -17.57 -4.11 20.07
N PRO A 44 -17.47 -2.77 20.00
CA PRO A 44 -17.30 -2.08 18.73
C PRO A 44 -16.22 -2.71 17.86
N GLU A 45 -16.36 -2.64 16.55
CA GLU A 45 -15.37 -3.15 15.61
C GLU A 45 -14.49 -2.00 15.09
N LEU A 46 -13.20 -2.25 14.93
CA LEU A 46 -12.30 -1.43 14.14
C LEU A 46 -12.10 -2.12 12.79
N ARG A 47 -12.68 -1.59 11.71
CA ARG A 47 -12.58 -2.20 10.38
C ARG A 47 -11.25 -1.81 9.72
N VAL A 48 -10.32 -2.74 9.64
CA VAL A 48 -8.96 -2.55 9.15
C VAL A 48 -8.85 -3.02 7.69
N CYS A 49 -8.22 -2.20 6.87
CA CYS A 49 -7.84 -2.54 5.50
C CYS A 49 -6.47 -3.23 5.52
N GLY A 50 -6.45 -4.57 5.45
CA GLY A 50 -5.23 -5.37 5.56
C GLY A 50 -4.83 -6.04 4.25
N ASP A 51 -3.55 -6.37 4.10
CA ASP A 51 -3.08 -7.22 3.01
C ASP A 51 -3.11 -8.69 3.46
N PRO A 52 -3.70 -9.62 2.68
CA PRO A 52 -3.77 -11.02 3.06
C PRO A 52 -2.42 -11.76 3.05
N ASP A 53 -1.41 -11.26 2.34
CA ASP A 53 -0.14 -11.98 2.11
C ASP A 53 1.04 -11.02 1.85
N ASN A 54 1.34 -10.18 2.84
CA ASN A 54 2.40 -9.17 2.76
C ASN A 54 3.19 -9.07 4.08
N LEU A 55 3.70 -10.21 4.56
CA LEU A 55 4.65 -10.17 5.68
C LEU A 55 5.91 -9.36 5.30
N PRO A 56 6.41 -8.49 6.19
CA PRO A 56 6.12 -8.45 7.64
C PRO A 56 4.92 -7.61 8.10
N TYR A 57 4.25 -6.90 7.19
CA TYR A 57 3.20 -5.93 7.52
C TYR A 57 1.95 -6.62 8.04
N SER A 58 1.28 -7.38 7.19
CA SER A 58 0.05 -8.11 7.53
C SER A 58 -0.14 -9.38 6.71
N ASN A 59 -0.91 -10.31 7.26
CA ASN A 59 -1.48 -11.45 6.53
C ASN A 59 -2.77 -11.96 7.18
N GLU A 60 -3.50 -12.87 6.50
CA GLU A 60 -4.74 -13.47 7.02
C GLU A 60 -4.54 -14.31 8.29
N ARG A 61 -3.30 -14.76 8.55
CA ARG A 61 -2.91 -15.51 9.75
C ARG A 61 -2.61 -14.60 10.94
N LEU A 62 -2.67 -13.27 10.75
CA LEU A 62 -2.40 -12.25 11.76
C LEU A 62 -0.97 -12.31 12.34
N GLU A 63 -0.01 -12.70 11.52
CA GLU A 63 1.40 -12.86 11.92
C GLU A 63 2.22 -11.57 11.74
N GLY A 64 1.69 -10.55 11.07
CA GLY A 64 2.40 -9.31 10.77
C GLY A 64 2.40 -8.29 11.91
N PHE A 65 3.34 -7.35 11.87
CA PHE A 65 3.42 -6.30 12.90
C PHE A 65 2.25 -5.33 12.83
N GLU A 66 1.70 -5.04 11.65
CA GLU A 66 0.50 -4.20 11.53
C GLU A 66 -0.73 -4.92 12.09
N ASN A 67 -0.79 -6.25 12.00
CA ASN A 67 -1.84 -7.01 12.68
C ASN A 67 -1.77 -6.83 14.20
N ARG A 68 -0.56 -6.91 14.77
CA ARG A 68 -0.34 -6.70 16.20
C ARG A 68 -0.60 -5.27 16.64
N ILE A 69 -0.14 -4.28 15.88
CA ILE A 69 -0.39 -2.86 16.16
C ILE A 69 -1.89 -2.57 16.07
N ALA A 70 -2.59 -3.09 15.07
CA ALA A 70 -4.04 -2.95 14.95
C ALA A 70 -4.79 -3.53 16.16
N ALA A 71 -4.34 -4.68 16.70
CA ALA A 71 -4.91 -5.24 17.92
C ALA A 71 -4.70 -4.35 19.16
N VAL A 72 -3.49 -3.78 19.31
CA VAL A 72 -3.17 -2.83 20.41
C VAL A 72 -4.01 -1.57 20.32
N VAL A 73 -4.15 -1.00 19.13
CA VAL A 73 -4.94 0.20 18.86
C VAL A 73 -6.43 -0.08 19.08
N ALA A 74 -6.95 -1.18 18.52
CA ALA A 74 -8.36 -1.56 18.72
C ALA A 74 -8.68 -1.72 20.21
N ALA A 75 -7.81 -2.37 20.99
CA ALA A 75 -7.99 -2.53 22.43
C ALA A 75 -8.08 -1.18 23.17
N GLU A 76 -7.25 -0.20 22.81
CA GLU A 76 -7.31 1.17 23.37
C GLU A 76 -8.62 1.89 23.00
N LEU A 77 -9.17 1.60 21.82
CA LEU A 77 -10.47 2.11 21.38
C LEU A 77 -11.67 1.36 21.98
N GLY A 78 -11.42 0.35 22.82
CA GLY A 78 -12.48 -0.53 23.35
C GLY A 78 -13.13 -1.38 22.25
N ALA A 79 -12.39 -1.67 21.18
CA ALA A 79 -12.85 -2.32 19.97
C ALA A 79 -12.08 -3.62 19.67
N THR A 80 -12.58 -4.38 18.70
CA THR A 80 -11.92 -5.58 18.16
C THR A 80 -11.57 -5.34 16.69
N PRO A 81 -10.35 -5.66 16.22
CA PRO A 81 -10.02 -5.47 14.81
C PRO A 81 -10.74 -6.52 13.95
N VAL A 82 -11.35 -6.07 12.86
CA VAL A 82 -11.92 -6.92 11.81
C VAL A 82 -11.34 -6.49 10.48
N TYR A 83 -10.97 -7.44 9.62
CA TYR A 83 -10.18 -7.14 8.42
C TYR A 83 -11.02 -7.26 7.15
N ALA A 84 -10.91 -6.23 6.31
CA ALA A 84 -11.20 -6.33 4.88
C ALA A 84 -9.87 -6.57 4.17
N TRP A 85 -9.72 -7.74 3.55
CA TRP A 85 -8.49 -8.16 2.90
C TRP A 85 -8.42 -7.68 1.46
N TRP A 86 -7.40 -6.89 1.17
CA TRP A 86 -7.07 -6.43 -0.17
C TRP A 86 -5.55 -6.28 -0.30
N PRO A 87 -4.91 -6.84 -1.34
CA PRO A 87 -3.47 -6.66 -1.55
C PRO A 87 -3.11 -5.17 -1.59
N HIS A 88 -2.13 -4.76 -0.79
CA HIS A 88 -1.58 -3.41 -0.67
C HIS A 88 -0.79 -3.04 -1.93
N GLN A 89 -1.53 -2.98 -3.02
CA GLN A 89 -1.08 -2.65 -4.35
C GLN A 89 -1.96 -1.54 -4.92
N ARG A 90 -1.92 -1.40 -6.24
CA ARG A 90 -2.66 -0.41 -7.00
C ARG A 90 -4.15 -0.41 -6.65
N GLY A 91 -4.64 0.78 -6.33
CA GLY A 91 -6.04 1.00 -6.01
C GLY A 91 -6.45 0.56 -4.60
N LEU A 92 -5.50 0.36 -3.67
CA LEU A 92 -5.82 0.05 -2.27
C LEU A 92 -6.92 0.96 -1.72
N VAL A 93 -6.70 2.28 -1.68
CA VAL A 93 -7.68 3.25 -1.12
C VAL A 93 -9.03 3.17 -1.84
N ARG A 94 -9.03 3.17 -3.18
CA ARG A 94 -10.23 3.10 -4.01
C ARG A 94 -11.09 1.85 -3.73
N ASN A 95 -10.44 0.68 -3.65
CA ASN A 95 -11.14 -0.60 -3.48
C ASN A 95 -11.42 -0.93 -2.00
N THR A 96 -10.93 -0.12 -1.06
CA THR A 96 -11.08 -0.36 0.37
C THR A 96 -11.86 0.75 1.07
N ILE A 97 -11.19 1.84 1.41
CA ILE A 97 -11.72 3.02 2.10
C ILE A 97 -12.84 3.68 1.30
N ASP A 98 -12.60 4.02 0.02
CA ASP A 98 -13.61 4.70 -0.81
C ASP A 98 -14.80 3.79 -1.14
N ALA A 99 -14.56 2.47 -1.18
CA ALA A 99 -15.59 1.44 -1.32
C ALA A 99 -16.35 1.16 -0.01
N GLY A 100 -15.94 1.76 1.11
CA GLY A 100 -16.59 1.60 2.43
C GLY A 100 -16.42 0.21 3.06
N THR A 101 -15.48 -0.61 2.57
CA THR A 101 -15.27 -1.99 3.07
C THR A 101 -14.54 -2.03 4.42
N CYS A 102 -13.75 -1.00 4.72
CA CYS A 102 -13.04 -0.80 5.99
C CYS A 102 -12.83 0.70 6.25
N ASP A 103 -12.29 1.04 7.43
CA ASP A 103 -12.20 2.42 7.93
C ASP A 103 -10.77 2.95 8.10
N VAL A 104 -9.79 2.06 8.27
CA VAL A 104 -8.40 2.45 8.57
C VAL A 104 -7.39 1.57 7.83
N ILE A 105 -6.40 2.21 7.21
CA ILE A 105 -5.19 1.59 6.68
C ILE A 105 -4.05 1.88 7.66
N PHE A 106 -3.32 0.85 8.07
CA PHE A 106 -2.07 1.02 8.83
C PHE A 106 -0.90 1.11 7.85
N GLY A 107 0.12 1.90 8.19
CA GLY A 107 1.38 1.87 7.45
C GLY A 107 1.45 2.78 6.22
N VAL A 108 0.66 3.86 6.18
CA VAL A 108 0.73 4.84 5.08
C VAL A 108 1.80 5.89 5.35
N PRO A 109 2.52 6.38 4.33
CA PRO A 109 3.42 7.52 4.53
C PRO A 109 2.61 8.79 4.85
N GLU A 110 3.16 9.63 5.73
CA GLU A 110 2.69 11.00 5.90
C GLU A 110 2.72 11.74 4.55
N GLY A 111 1.67 12.51 4.25
CA GLY A 111 1.53 13.20 2.96
C GLY A 111 0.90 12.34 1.84
N LEU A 112 0.41 11.14 2.14
CA LEU A 112 -0.40 10.38 1.17
C LEU A 112 -1.75 11.07 0.90
N ASP A 113 -1.83 11.81 -0.21
CA ASP A 113 -2.97 12.66 -0.56
C ASP A 113 -4.32 11.96 -0.66
N PHE A 114 -4.36 10.63 -0.81
CA PHE A 114 -5.59 9.87 -0.98
C PHE A 114 -6.36 9.64 0.32
N VAL A 115 -5.75 9.87 1.48
CA VAL A 115 -6.34 9.62 2.80
C VAL A 115 -6.14 10.80 3.74
N LEU A 116 -6.97 10.90 4.77
CA LEU A 116 -6.68 11.72 5.94
C LEU A 116 -5.79 10.89 6.88
N TRP A 117 -4.57 11.36 7.16
CA TRP A 117 -3.58 10.60 7.93
C TRP A 117 -3.45 11.12 9.37
N THR A 118 -3.12 10.24 10.31
CA THR A 118 -2.78 10.57 11.71
C THR A 118 -1.37 11.12 11.81
N LYS A 119 -1.00 11.75 12.94
CA LYS A 119 0.42 11.90 13.29
C LYS A 119 1.18 10.57 13.14
N PRO A 120 2.46 10.60 12.76
CA PRO A 120 3.23 9.38 12.57
C PRO A 120 3.45 8.65 13.90
N TYR A 121 3.39 7.32 13.84
CA TYR A 121 3.65 6.45 14.99
C TYR A 121 5.04 5.80 14.92
N TYR A 122 5.72 5.88 13.77
CA TYR A 122 7.16 5.65 13.64
C TYR A 122 7.73 6.34 12.41
N ARG A 123 9.06 6.46 12.36
CA ARG A 123 9.81 6.85 11.17
C ARG A 123 10.82 5.76 10.86
N SER A 124 10.96 5.43 9.58
CA SER A 124 11.94 4.45 9.09
C SER A 124 12.61 5.00 7.84
N SER A 125 13.70 4.36 7.42
CA SER A 125 14.39 4.68 6.17
C SER A 125 14.49 3.48 5.25
N TYR A 126 14.81 3.74 3.98
CA TYR A 126 15.45 2.76 3.13
C TYR A 126 16.83 2.42 3.72
N VAL A 127 17.24 1.18 3.56
CA VAL A 127 18.51 0.66 4.06
C VAL A 127 19.28 0.02 2.93
N MET A 128 20.60 0.08 3.03
CA MET A 128 21.49 -0.82 2.32
C MET A 128 21.72 -2.05 3.20
N ALA A 129 21.29 -3.21 2.72
CA ALA A 129 21.42 -4.49 3.39
C ALA A 129 22.45 -5.36 2.67
N TYR A 130 23.36 -5.98 3.42
CA TYR A 130 24.34 -6.92 2.89
C TYR A 130 24.67 -8.00 3.91
N ARG A 131 25.35 -9.07 3.49
CA ARG A 131 25.85 -10.09 4.42
C ARG A 131 27.19 -9.65 5.02
N ASP A 132 27.27 -9.55 6.34
CA ASP A 132 28.50 -9.11 7.04
C ASP A 132 29.66 -10.12 6.87
N ASP A 133 29.34 -11.39 6.63
CA ASP A 133 30.27 -12.50 6.41
C ASP A 133 31.06 -12.41 5.10
N ARG A 134 30.80 -11.38 4.29
CA ARG A 134 31.51 -11.06 3.04
C ARG A 134 32.65 -10.08 3.23
N GLY A 135 32.73 -9.42 4.39
CA GLY A 135 33.80 -8.47 4.71
C GLY A 135 33.78 -7.21 3.84
N TYR A 136 32.60 -6.78 3.38
CA TYR A 136 32.43 -5.50 2.69
C TYR A 136 32.51 -4.33 3.69
N ASP A 137 33.02 -3.19 3.24
CA ASP A 137 32.97 -1.91 3.97
C ASP A 137 32.07 -0.95 3.18
N LEU A 138 30.79 -0.89 3.58
CA LEU A 138 29.72 -0.19 2.85
C LEU A 138 29.00 0.80 3.78
N PRO A 139 29.64 1.93 4.14
CA PRO A 139 29.04 2.90 5.07
C PRO A 139 27.93 3.75 4.43
N SER A 140 27.86 3.85 3.10
CA SER A 140 26.85 4.61 2.37
C SER A 140 26.76 4.17 0.90
N LEU A 141 25.82 4.76 0.15
CA LEU A 141 25.72 4.59 -1.31
C LEU A 141 26.91 5.14 -2.10
N ASP A 142 27.83 5.88 -1.46
CA ASP A 142 29.05 6.42 -2.08
C ASP A 142 30.25 5.46 -1.93
N ALA A 143 30.06 4.31 -1.30
CA ALA A 143 31.12 3.33 -1.09
C ALA A 143 31.68 2.84 -2.45
N PRO A 144 32.99 2.99 -2.73
CA PRO A 144 33.58 2.65 -4.03
C PRO A 144 33.39 1.17 -4.43
N ALA A 145 33.30 0.28 -3.43
CA ALA A 145 33.06 -1.14 -3.65
C ALA A 145 31.75 -1.41 -4.40
N LEU A 146 30.74 -0.54 -4.27
CA LEU A 146 29.45 -0.71 -4.93
C LEU A 146 29.55 -0.78 -6.45
N GLN A 147 30.58 -0.21 -7.09
CA GLN A 147 30.78 -0.31 -8.54
C GLN A 147 31.03 -1.74 -9.04
N GLN A 148 31.41 -2.66 -8.15
CA GLN A 148 31.75 -4.05 -8.51
C GLN A 148 30.76 -5.07 -7.95
N LEU A 149 29.81 -4.64 -7.12
CA LEU A 149 28.86 -5.52 -6.43
C LEU A 149 27.55 -5.62 -7.21
N ARG A 150 26.87 -6.76 -7.16
CA ARG A 150 25.52 -6.87 -7.71
C ARG A 150 24.54 -6.22 -6.75
N ILE A 151 23.89 -5.14 -7.17
CA ILE A 151 22.97 -4.38 -6.35
C ILE A 151 21.54 -4.78 -6.73
N GLY A 152 20.72 -5.14 -5.76
CA GLY A 152 19.29 -5.29 -5.94
C GLY A 152 18.55 -4.06 -5.41
N VAL A 153 17.56 -3.56 -6.14
CA VAL A 153 16.71 -2.44 -5.68
C VAL A 153 15.27 -2.64 -6.16
N HIS A 154 14.30 -2.14 -5.41
CA HIS A 154 12.93 -2.07 -5.89
C HIS A 154 12.78 -0.97 -6.96
N VAL A 155 12.19 -1.31 -8.12
CA VAL A 155 11.89 -0.31 -9.17
C VAL A 155 10.96 0.77 -8.66
N ASN A 156 11.09 1.97 -9.22
CA ASN A 156 10.22 3.12 -8.96
C ASN A 156 10.24 3.54 -7.49
N THR A 157 11.40 3.39 -6.84
CA THR A 157 11.63 3.82 -5.47
C THR A 157 12.72 4.89 -5.41
N PRO A 158 12.71 5.77 -4.38
CA PRO A 158 13.74 6.80 -4.23
C PRO A 158 15.19 6.28 -4.28
N PRO A 159 15.54 5.11 -3.71
CA PRO A 159 16.91 4.60 -3.83
C PRO A 159 17.35 4.24 -5.25
N GLU A 160 16.44 3.86 -6.14
CA GLU A 160 16.79 3.65 -7.55
C GLU A 160 17.29 4.97 -8.18
N GLU A 161 16.63 6.10 -7.87
CA GLU A 161 17.10 7.42 -8.28
C GLU A 161 18.45 7.78 -7.63
N SER A 162 18.63 7.51 -6.33
CA SER A 162 19.91 7.75 -5.66
C SER A 162 21.07 6.93 -6.24
N LEU A 163 20.81 5.68 -6.67
CA LEU A 163 21.78 4.85 -7.39
C LEU A 163 22.07 5.40 -8.80
N ALA A 164 21.03 5.86 -9.51
CA ALA A 164 21.15 6.47 -10.82
C ALA A 164 22.04 7.72 -10.81
N ARG A 165 21.84 8.61 -9.83
CA ARG A 165 22.65 9.83 -9.65
C ARG A 165 24.14 9.55 -9.43
N ARG A 166 24.49 8.32 -9.04
CA ARG A 166 25.87 7.84 -8.82
C ARG A 166 26.44 7.02 -9.97
N GLY A 167 25.67 6.83 -11.06
CA GLY A 167 26.09 6.01 -12.18
C GLY A 167 26.21 4.52 -11.84
N LEU A 168 25.45 4.03 -10.86
CA LEU A 168 25.51 2.64 -10.38
C LEU A 168 24.48 1.71 -11.06
N LEU A 169 23.81 2.14 -12.12
CA LEU A 169 22.75 1.33 -12.73
C LEU A 169 23.28 0.12 -13.52
N ASP A 170 24.54 0.16 -13.97
CA ASP A 170 25.14 -0.92 -14.79
C ASP A 170 25.20 -2.28 -14.05
N ASN A 171 25.21 -2.24 -12.72
CA ASN A 171 25.31 -3.41 -11.85
C ASN A 171 24.06 -3.60 -10.97
N VAL A 172 22.95 -2.95 -11.34
CA VAL A 172 21.66 -3.04 -10.64
C VAL A 172 20.74 -4.08 -11.29
N SER A 173 20.20 -4.96 -10.46
CA SER A 173 19.04 -5.80 -10.76
C SER A 173 17.82 -5.22 -10.09
N THR A 174 16.74 -5.06 -10.85
CA THR A 174 15.54 -4.41 -10.33
C THR A 174 14.44 -5.40 -9.96
N TYR A 175 13.66 -5.06 -8.94
CA TYR A 175 12.63 -5.90 -8.34
C TYR A 175 11.30 -5.14 -8.25
N SER A 176 10.18 -5.79 -8.51
CA SER A 176 8.87 -5.13 -8.42
C SER A 176 8.31 -5.14 -6.99
N LEU A 177 7.72 -4.02 -6.58
CA LEU A 177 6.85 -3.94 -5.40
C LEU A 177 5.42 -4.41 -5.70
N PHE A 178 5.02 -4.37 -6.97
CA PHE A 178 3.70 -4.83 -7.42
C PHE A 178 3.80 -6.23 -8.03
N PHE A 179 2.76 -7.03 -7.85
CA PHE A 179 2.70 -8.41 -8.36
C PHE A 179 1.25 -8.81 -8.66
N ASP A 180 0.97 -9.54 -9.74
CA ASP A 180 -0.34 -10.19 -9.90
C ASP A 180 -0.37 -11.49 -9.07
N PRO A 181 -1.21 -11.58 -8.01
CA PRO A 181 -1.28 -12.77 -7.18
C PRO A 181 -1.68 -14.06 -7.93
N ARG A 182 -2.24 -13.93 -9.15
CA ARG A 182 -2.68 -15.05 -9.99
C ARG A 182 -1.58 -15.60 -10.91
N GLY A 183 -0.51 -14.85 -11.15
CA GLY A 183 0.50 -15.18 -12.15
C GLY A 183 1.94 -15.01 -11.66
N ASP A 184 2.18 -13.99 -10.84
CA ASP A 184 3.52 -13.69 -10.34
C ASP A 184 3.85 -14.58 -9.15
N ARG A 185 4.98 -15.28 -9.28
CA ARG A 185 5.54 -16.08 -8.19
C ARG A 185 6.29 -15.24 -7.18
N ASP A 186 6.84 -14.14 -7.65
CA ASP A 186 7.73 -13.28 -6.91
C ASP A 186 6.92 -12.26 -6.11
N ARG A 187 7.27 -12.12 -4.83
CA ARG A 187 6.68 -11.14 -3.92
C ARG A 187 7.72 -10.05 -3.61
N PRO A 188 7.34 -8.90 -3.03
CA PRO A 188 8.28 -7.82 -2.73
C PRO A 188 9.50 -8.27 -1.91
N ARG A 189 9.34 -9.31 -1.08
CA ARG A 189 10.42 -9.95 -0.30
C ARG A 189 11.49 -10.62 -1.15
N LYS A 190 11.24 -10.93 -2.43
CA LYS A 190 12.21 -11.62 -3.30
C LYS A 190 13.58 -10.95 -3.33
N LEU A 191 13.64 -9.61 -3.31
CA LEU A 191 14.91 -8.90 -3.24
C LEU A 191 15.77 -9.37 -2.04
N LEU A 192 15.15 -9.53 -0.88
CA LEU A 192 15.83 -9.96 0.33
C LEU A 192 16.10 -11.47 0.32
N ASP A 193 15.22 -12.27 -0.27
CA ASP A 193 15.48 -13.71 -0.47
C ASP A 193 16.71 -13.93 -1.38
N ASP A 194 16.84 -13.13 -2.44
CA ASP A 194 17.97 -13.13 -3.36
C ASP A 194 19.26 -12.60 -2.70
N LEU A 195 19.15 -11.63 -1.78
CA LEU A 195 20.29 -11.20 -0.96
C LEU A 195 20.78 -12.34 -0.05
N VAL A 196 19.86 -13.00 0.66
CA VAL A 196 20.17 -14.13 1.54
C VAL A 196 20.82 -15.27 0.75
N ALA A 197 20.30 -15.57 -0.44
CA ALA A 197 20.84 -16.58 -1.34
C ALA A 197 22.17 -16.18 -2.00
N GLY A 198 22.57 -14.90 -1.93
CA GLY A 198 23.77 -14.37 -2.59
C GLY A 198 23.61 -14.19 -4.11
N THR A 199 22.38 -14.08 -4.60
CA THR A 199 22.05 -13.69 -5.98
C THR A 199 22.37 -12.22 -6.24
N VAL A 200 22.13 -11.37 -5.24
CA VAL A 200 22.65 -10.00 -5.17
C VAL A 200 23.60 -9.90 -3.97
N ASP A 201 24.60 -9.02 -4.06
CA ASP A 201 25.57 -8.80 -2.99
C ASP A 201 25.08 -7.75 -1.99
N VAL A 202 24.29 -6.80 -2.47
CA VAL A 202 23.70 -5.69 -1.71
C VAL A 202 22.24 -5.53 -2.11
N ALA A 203 21.33 -5.39 -1.15
CA ALA A 203 19.96 -4.98 -1.40
C ALA A 203 19.72 -3.57 -0.86
N VAL A 204 19.23 -2.67 -1.70
CA VAL A 204 18.74 -1.36 -1.28
C VAL A 204 17.23 -1.44 -1.18
N ALA A 205 16.72 -1.57 0.05
CA ALA A 205 15.34 -1.98 0.31
C ALA A 205 14.69 -1.13 1.42
N TRP A 206 13.37 -1.13 1.47
CA TRP A 206 12.64 -0.45 2.54
C TRP A 206 12.92 -1.11 3.90
N GLY A 207 13.25 -0.30 4.92
CA GLY A 207 13.76 -0.73 6.21
C GLY A 207 12.96 -1.83 6.90
N PRO A 208 11.62 -1.72 7.07
CA PRO A 208 10.82 -2.75 7.72
C PRO A 208 10.92 -4.13 7.05
N LEU A 209 11.03 -4.17 5.71
CA LEU A 209 11.18 -5.41 4.96
C LEU A 209 12.57 -6.04 5.16
N ALA A 210 13.62 -5.22 5.09
CA ALA A 210 15.00 -5.66 5.30
C ALA A 210 15.27 -6.08 6.76
N GLY A 211 14.73 -5.31 7.72
CA GLY A 211 14.76 -5.58 9.15
C GLY A 211 14.19 -6.93 9.52
N TYR A 212 12.99 -7.22 9.00
CA TYR A 212 12.37 -8.52 9.20
C TYR A 212 13.16 -9.66 8.56
N ALA A 213 13.72 -9.46 7.36
CA ALA A 213 14.58 -10.46 6.73
C ALA A 213 15.84 -10.74 7.56
N ALA A 214 16.47 -9.71 8.14
CA ALA A 214 17.60 -9.87 9.05
C ALA A 214 17.21 -10.66 10.31
N ALA A 215 16.02 -10.39 10.87
CA ALA A 215 15.53 -11.07 12.06
C ALA A 215 15.15 -12.55 11.83
N THR A 216 14.70 -12.92 10.62
CA THR A 216 14.05 -14.23 10.38
C THR A 216 14.81 -15.18 9.45
N SER A 217 15.70 -14.68 8.59
CA SER A 217 16.38 -15.50 7.58
C SER A 217 17.47 -16.41 8.15
N GLY A 218 18.02 -16.08 9.33
CA GLY A 218 19.20 -16.74 9.90
C GLY A 218 20.52 -16.41 9.19
N ALA A 219 20.50 -15.57 8.16
CA ALA A 219 21.71 -15.04 7.54
C ALA A 219 22.22 -13.83 8.35
N PRO A 220 23.56 -13.61 8.41
CA PRO A 220 24.11 -12.51 9.17
C PRO A 220 24.05 -11.23 8.31
N LEU A 221 22.87 -10.61 8.28
CA LEU A 221 22.62 -9.40 7.50
C LEU A 221 22.96 -8.16 8.34
N GLU A 222 23.79 -7.29 7.76
CA GLU A 222 24.05 -5.94 8.25
C GLU A 222 23.14 -4.96 7.50
N LEU A 223 22.56 -4.00 8.23
CA LEU A 223 21.65 -2.98 7.69
C LEU A 223 22.25 -1.60 7.96
N VAL A 224 22.46 -0.84 6.89
CA VAL A 224 22.95 0.53 6.94
C VAL A 224 21.81 1.48 6.53
N PRO A 225 21.21 2.23 7.48
CA PRO A 225 20.19 3.22 7.16
C PRO A 225 20.71 4.28 6.20
N LEU A 226 19.91 4.60 5.19
CA LEU A 226 20.22 5.67 4.25
C LEU A 226 19.67 7.01 4.73
N GLU A 227 20.44 8.07 4.53
CA GLU A 227 20.08 9.44 4.86
C GLU A 227 19.36 10.11 3.70
N ASP A 228 18.50 11.09 4.00
CA ASP A 228 17.80 11.88 2.97
C ASP A 228 18.79 12.67 2.10
N GLU A 229 18.56 12.68 0.79
CA GLU A 229 19.36 13.44 -0.18
C GLU A 229 18.58 14.65 -0.73
N PRO A 230 19.26 15.69 -1.24
CA PRO A 230 18.59 16.81 -1.90
C PRO A 230 17.68 16.34 -3.04
N GLY A 231 16.36 16.47 -2.84
CA GLY A 231 15.34 16.06 -3.80
C GLY A 231 15.09 14.55 -3.90
N VAL A 232 15.66 13.73 -3.01
CA VAL A 232 15.36 12.29 -2.92
C VAL A 232 15.17 11.91 -1.45
N PRO A 233 13.92 11.88 -0.96
CA PRO A 233 13.64 11.42 0.40
C PRO A 233 13.88 9.90 0.48
N LEU A 234 14.68 9.49 1.45
CA LEU A 234 15.00 8.09 1.75
C LEU A 234 14.46 7.66 3.11
N SER A 235 13.94 8.59 3.89
CA SER A 235 13.31 8.38 5.19
C SER A 235 11.88 8.92 5.21
N PHE A 236 10.95 8.12 5.76
CA PHE A 236 9.52 8.41 5.73
C PHE A 236 8.90 8.25 7.11
N ASP A 237 8.08 9.23 7.47
CA ASP A 237 7.18 9.19 8.62
C ASP A 237 5.95 8.34 8.25
N ILE A 238 5.60 7.39 9.12
CA ILE A 238 4.56 6.40 8.85
C ILE A 238 3.39 6.58 9.82
N SER A 239 2.21 6.65 9.24
CA SER A 239 0.94 7.03 9.86
C SER A 239 -0.16 5.99 9.60
N MET A 240 -1.31 6.19 10.25
CA MET A 240 -2.56 5.50 9.91
C MET A 240 -3.38 6.39 8.98
N GLY A 241 -4.02 5.83 7.97
CA GLY A 241 -4.86 6.53 7.01
C GLY A 241 -6.33 6.19 7.19
N VAL A 242 -7.19 7.20 7.17
CA VAL A 242 -8.67 7.07 7.20
C VAL A 242 -9.30 7.81 6.02
N ALA A 243 -10.60 7.59 5.78
CA ALA A 243 -11.34 8.34 4.77
C ALA A 243 -11.23 9.86 5.00
N LYS A 244 -11.11 10.64 3.90
CA LYS A 244 -11.13 12.10 3.98
C LYS A 244 -12.41 12.58 4.68
N GLY A 245 -12.26 13.53 5.60
CA GLY A 245 -13.35 14.06 6.43
C GLY A 245 -13.67 13.23 7.69
N ASN A 246 -13.07 12.06 7.88
CA ASN A 246 -13.27 11.26 9.10
C ASN A 246 -12.34 11.71 10.26
N GLU A 247 -12.42 12.99 10.62
CA GLU A 247 -11.62 13.60 11.70
C GLU A 247 -11.86 12.89 13.04
N ALA A 248 -13.09 12.46 13.30
CA ALA A 248 -13.44 11.78 14.55
C ALA A 248 -12.72 10.43 14.72
N LEU A 249 -12.53 9.65 13.66
CA LEU A 249 -11.73 8.43 13.73
C LEU A 249 -10.24 8.77 13.86
N LYS A 250 -9.74 9.73 13.08
CA LYS A 250 -8.36 10.19 13.16
C LYS A 250 -7.99 10.60 14.59
N ASP A 251 -8.77 11.44 15.25
CA ASP A 251 -8.49 11.93 16.61
C ASP A 251 -8.42 10.80 17.65
N ARG A 252 -9.30 9.80 17.50
CA ARG A 252 -9.28 8.61 18.35
C ARG A 252 -8.03 7.76 18.11
N LEU A 253 -7.63 7.55 16.86
CA LEU A 253 -6.41 6.85 16.51
C LEU A 253 -5.17 7.60 17.03
N GLU A 254 -5.13 8.92 16.94
CA GLU A 254 -4.03 9.73 17.48
C GLU A 254 -3.91 9.65 19.00
N THR A 255 -5.05 9.59 19.70
CA THR A 255 -5.08 9.34 21.13
C THR A 255 -4.52 7.95 21.45
N ALA A 256 -4.87 6.95 20.65
CA ALA A 256 -4.36 5.59 20.82
C ALA A 256 -2.85 5.50 20.56
N ILE A 257 -2.36 6.20 19.53
CA ILE A 257 -0.92 6.32 19.24
C ILE A 257 -0.18 6.90 20.44
N ASP A 258 -0.66 7.98 21.06
CA ASP A 258 -0.01 8.56 22.24
C ASP A 258 0.04 7.59 23.42
N ARG A 259 -1.10 6.98 23.75
CA ARG A 259 -1.23 6.14 24.95
C ARG A 259 -0.52 4.81 24.82
N ARG A 260 -0.41 4.27 23.60
CA ARG A 260 0.16 2.95 23.33
C ARG A 260 1.53 3.03 22.66
N ARG A 261 2.13 4.22 22.55
CA ARG A 261 3.39 4.46 21.83
C ARG A 261 4.49 3.46 22.19
N THR A 262 4.73 3.23 23.48
CA THR A 262 5.77 2.29 23.93
C THR A 262 5.51 0.86 23.46
N GLU A 263 4.25 0.41 23.48
CA GLU A 263 3.88 -0.94 23.03
C GLU A 263 3.98 -1.07 21.50
N ILE A 264 3.59 -0.02 20.77
CA ILE A 264 3.74 0.04 19.31
C ILE A 264 5.22 -0.03 18.89
N LEU A 265 6.09 0.76 19.52
CA LEU A 265 7.52 0.75 19.22
C LEU A 265 8.17 -0.60 19.57
N ALA A 266 7.78 -1.21 20.69
CA ALA A 266 8.26 -2.54 21.05
C ALA A 266 7.88 -3.62 20.01
N ILE A 267 6.67 -3.54 19.44
CA ILE A 267 6.26 -4.43 18.34
C ILE A 267 7.16 -4.21 17.11
N LEU A 268 7.42 -2.95 16.73
CA LEU A 268 8.26 -2.64 15.58
C LEU A 268 9.70 -3.17 15.78
N GLU A 269 10.27 -2.98 16.97
CA GLU A 269 11.59 -3.51 17.34
C GLU A 269 11.64 -5.04 17.28
N GLU A 270 10.61 -5.75 17.75
CA GLU A 270 10.52 -7.21 17.71
C GLU A 270 10.56 -7.77 16.28
N TYR A 271 10.01 -7.03 15.32
CA TYR A 271 10.04 -7.38 13.90
C TYR A 271 11.30 -6.87 13.18
N GLY A 272 12.24 -6.28 13.91
CA GLY A 272 13.51 -5.77 13.38
C GLY A 272 13.38 -4.48 12.58
N VAL A 273 12.27 -3.73 12.70
CA VAL A 273 12.06 -2.50 11.92
C VAL A 273 13.11 -1.45 12.30
N PRO A 274 13.92 -0.93 11.35
CA PRO A 274 14.89 0.12 11.62
C PRO A 274 14.19 1.44 11.93
N LEU A 275 14.22 1.86 13.20
CA LEU A 275 13.64 3.12 13.65
C LEU A 275 14.67 4.25 13.52
N VAL A 276 14.34 5.31 12.79
CA VAL A 276 15.15 6.52 12.69
C VAL A 276 14.54 7.65 13.53
N PRO A 277 15.33 8.62 14.02
CA PRO A 277 14.79 9.76 14.76
C PRO A 277 13.72 10.49 13.95
N ALA A 278 12.65 10.93 14.62
CA ALA A 278 11.61 11.72 13.97
C ALA A 278 12.23 12.92 13.23
N GLY A 279 11.82 13.12 11.98
CA GLY A 279 12.26 14.27 11.20
C GLY A 279 11.79 15.54 11.90
N GLY A 280 12.71 16.49 12.15
CA GLY A 280 12.32 17.82 12.60
C GLY A 280 11.39 18.42 11.55
N GLY A 281 10.10 18.52 11.88
CA GLY A 281 9.06 18.90 10.93
C GLY A 281 9.40 20.18 10.18
N ALA A 282 9.66 20.04 8.89
CA ALA A 282 9.44 21.06 7.90
C ALA A 282 8.47 20.47 6.90
N ALA A 283 7.19 20.59 7.22
CA ALA A 283 6.14 20.54 6.21
C ALA A 283 6.53 21.53 5.10
N ALA A 284 6.85 21.03 3.92
CA ALA A 284 6.64 21.80 2.72
C ALA A 284 5.12 21.94 2.59
N ALA A 285 4.59 23.03 3.14
CA ALA A 285 3.20 23.39 3.00
C ALA A 285 2.85 23.42 1.51
N PRO A 286 1.72 22.81 1.08
CA PRO A 286 1.19 23.12 -0.23
C PRO A 286 0.80 24.60 -0.22
N ALA A 287 1.27 25.32 -1.24
CA ALA A 287 0.89 26.71 -1.47
C ALA A 287 -0.65 26.82 -1.54
N ALA A 288 -1.19 27.78 -0.81
CA ALA A 288 -2.61 28.04 -0.69
C ALA A 288 -3.24 28.58 -2.00
N GLY A 289 -4.51 28.21 -2.24
CA GLY A 289 -5.45 28.82 -3.19
C GLY A 289 -5.66 27.98 -4.44
N VAL A 290 -6.86 27.51 -4.80
CA VAL A 290 -8.10 28.30 -4.94
C VAL A 290 -9.32 27.47 -4.50
N SER A 291 -10.14 28.09 -3.65
CA SER A 291 -11.49 27.69 -3.30
C SER A 291 -12.45 27.84 -4.48
N GLY A 292 -13.30 26.84 -4.73
CA GLY A 292 -14.41 26.95 -5.66
C GLY A 292 -15.41 25.82 -5.44
N ALA A 293 -16.31 26.00 -4.48
CA ALA A 293 -17.42 25.09 -4.23
C ALA A 293 -18.41 25.06 -5.40
N ALA A 294 -18.82 23.86 -5.81
CA ALA A 294 -20.14 23.59 -6.36
C ALA A 294 -20.48 22.10 -6.21
N ASP A 295 -21.34 21.81 -5.24
CA ASP A 295 -22.18 20.61 -5.20
C ASP A 295 -23.30 20.78 -6.25
N PRO A 296 -23.67 19.76 -7.02
CA PRO A 296 -24.94 19.12 -6.68
C PRO A 296 -25.00 17.61 -6.98
N ASN A 297 -25.54 16.88 -6.01
CA ASN A 297 -26.40 15.73 -6.28
C ASN A 297 -27.39 16.03 -7.43
N ALA A 298 -27.29 15.27 -8.52
CA ALA A 298 -28.39 15.00 -9.43
C ALA A 298 -28.41 13.48 -9.70
N GLU A 299 -29.39 12.82 -9.09
CA GLU A 299 -29.70 11.41 -9.30
C GLU A 299 -30.03 11.11 -10.78
N ALA A 300 -29.47 10.02 -11.31
CA ALA A 300 -30.15 9.17 -12.28
C ALA A 300 -29.68 7.71 -12.08
N ALA A 301 -30.65 6.84 -11.80
CA ALA A 301 -30.50 5.41 -11.56
C ALA A 301 -30.51 4.60 -12.90
N PRO A 302 -30.60 3.26 -12.86
CA PRO A 302 -29.50 2.32 -13.07
C PRO A 302 -29.55 1.63 -14.44
N GLU A 303 -28.41 1.12 -14.95
CA GLU A 303 -28.45 0.18 -16.08
C GLU A 303 -27.52 -1.02 -15.85
N GLU A 304 -28.20 -2.10 -15.49
CA GLU A 304 -28.03 -3.53 -15.79
C GLU A 304 -26.65 -4.14 -16.10
N ALA A 305 -26.35 -5.18 -15.33
CA ALA A 305 -25.25 -6.11 -15.53
C ALA A 305 -25.36 -6.85 -16.89
N ALA A 306 -24.27 -6.81 -17.66
CA ALA A 306 -24.04 -7.73 -18.78
C ALA A 306 -22.74 -8.52 -18.54
N GLN A 307 -22.82 -9.79 -18.88
CA GLN A 307 -22.00 -10.90 -18.41
C GLN A 307 -20.63 -10.97 -19.11
N LEU A 308 -19.63 -11.42 -18.36
CA LEU A 308 -18.27 -11.72 -18.80
C LEU A 308 -18.22 -13.00 -19.66
N GLU A 309 -17.58 -12.93 -20.83
CA GLU A 309 -16.98 -14.12 -21.48
C GLU A 309 -15.46 -13.92 -21.67
N PRO A 310 -14.62 -14.96 -21.46
CA PRO A 310 -13.16 -14.89 -21.56
C PRO A 310 -12.62 -15.02 -23.01
N PRO A 311 -11.31 -14.74 -23.26
CA PRO A 311 -10.84 -14.10 -24.49
C PRO A 311 -10.42 -15.05 -25.61
N SER A 312 -10.48 -14.58 -26.85
CA SER A 312 -9.84 -15.20 -28.02
C SER A 312 -8.59 -14.42 -28.44
N ALA A 313 -7.59 -15.20 -28.86
CA ALA A 313 -6.20 -14.82 -29.10
C ALA A 313 -5.97 -13.73 -30.17
N ALA A 314 -4.82 -13.09 -30.00
CA ALA A 314 -4.20 -12.04 -30.81
C ALA A 314 -4.38 -12.17 -32.33
N ALA A 315 -4.77 -11.06 -32.95
CA ALA A 315 -4.52 -10.76 -34.35
C ALA A 315 -3.84 -9.39 -34.42
N ALA A 316 -2.74 -9.32 -35.18
CA ALA A 316 -1.97 -8.10 -35.44
C ALA A 316 -2.89 -6.99 -36.00
N ALA A 317 -2.82 -5.80 -35.40
CA ALA A 317 -3.55 -4.64 -35.89
C ALA A 317 -2.81 -4.01 -37.09
N ASP A 318 -3.57 -3.77 -38.17
CA ASP A 318 -3.20 -2.98 -39.35
C ASP A 318 -2.80 -1.54 -38.96
N PRO A 319 -1.95 -0.84 -39.75
CA PRO A 319 -1.59 0.53 -39.48
C PRO A 319 -2.80 1.43 -39.74
N GLY A 320 -3.22 2.18 -38.72
CA GLY A 320 -4.29 3.16 -38.81
C GLY A 320 -4.03 4.27 -39.85
N PRO A 321 -5.04 5.11 -40.12
CA PRO A 321 -5.02 6.07 -41.23
C PRO A 321 -3.96 7.16 -41.02
N THR A 322 -3.31 7.58 -42.11
CA THR A 322 -2.20 8.55 -42.11
C THR A 322 -2.58 9.90 -41.48
N PRO A 323 -1.86 10.40 -40.45
CA PRO A 323 -2.14 11.71 -39.86
C PRO A 323 -1.68 12.86 -40.75
N GLY A 324 -2.27 14.05 -40.54
CA GLY A 324 -1.87 15.33 -41.15
C GLY A 324 -0.44 15.78 -40.74
N PRO A 325 -0.07 17.07 -40.96
CA PRO A 325 1.27 17.55 -40.61
C PRO A 325 1.54 17.33 -39.11
N ARG A 326 2.63 16.62 -38.79
CA ARG A 326 2.98 16.24 -37.41
C ARG A 326 3.32 17.48 -36.57
N LYS A 327 2.72 17.57 -35.39
CA LYS A 327 3.07 18.56 -34.36
C LYS A 327 4.32 18.07 -33.64
N LEU A 328 5.41 18.82 -33.73
CA LEU A 328 6.67 18.52 -33.01
C LEU A 328 6.70 19.27 -31.69
N ASN A 329 7.31 18.68 -30.67
CA ASN A 329 7.48 19.32 -29.38
C ASN A 329 8.46 20.51 -29.50
N PRO A 330 8.03 21.74 -29.12
CA PRO A 330 8.88 22.94 -29.21
C PRO A 330 10.09 22.91 -28.26
N PHE A 331 10.11 21.99 -27.29
CA PHE A 331 11.14 21.89 -26.26
C PHE A 331 12.09 20.70 -26.44
N THR A 332 12.00 19.95 -27.54
CA THR A 332 12.91 18.83 -27.81
C THR A 332 14.37 19.29 -27.81
N GLY A 333 15.20 18.61 -26.99
CA GLY A 333 16.62 18.94 -26.83
C GLY A 333 16.92 20.12 -25.89
N ASN A 334 15.89 20.75 -25.29
CA ASN A 334 16.08 21.80 -24.29
C ASN A 334 16.20 21.19 -22.87
N ALA A 335 17.40 21.26 -22.29
CA ALA A 335 17.69 20.66 -20.98
C ALA A 335 16.90 21.28 -19.82
N ASP A 336 16.66 22.60 -19.85
CA ASP A 336 15.92 23.29 -18.78
C ASP A 336 14.45 22.89 -18.81
N MET A 337 13.85 22.81 -20.00
CA MET A 337 12.46 22.36 -20.16
C MET A 337 12.30 20.87 -19.87
N ALA A 338 13.31 20.05 -20.15
CA ALA A 338 13.32 18.66 -19.73
C ALA A 338 13.42 18.52 -18.20
N ALA A 339 14.16 19.39 -17.52
CA ALA A 339 14.22 19.40 -16.06
C ALA A 339 12.90 19.86 -15.41
N GLU A 340 12.25 20.87 -16.00
CA GLU A 340 10.93 21.33 -15.58
C GLU A 340 9.85 20.28 -15.87
N GLY A 341 9.90 19.65 -17.04
CA GLY A 341 9.09 18.51 -17.42
C GLY A 341 9.24 17.32 -16.48
N ARG A 342 10.47 17.04 -16.01
CA ARG A 342 10.71 16.03 -14.98
C ARG A 342 10.00 16.40 -13.68
N THR A 343 10.09 17.66 -13.26
CA THR A 343 9.40 18.13 -12.04
C THR A 343 7.90 17.90 -12.15
N LEU A 344 7.29 18.30 -13.27
CA LEU A 344 5.87 18.07 -13.56
C LEU A 344 5.53 16.58 -13.59
N TYR A 345 6.32 15.75 -14.27
CA TYR A 345 6.14 14.30 -14.35
C TYR A 345 6.07 13.64 -12.96
N PHE A 346 6.82 14.14 -11.99
CA PHE A 346 6.75 13.67 -10.60
C PHE A 346 5.56 14.27 -9.84
N GLN A 347 5.30 15.57 -10.00
CA GLN A 347 4.22 16.27 -9.30
C GLN A 347 2.84 15.77 -9.68
N VAL A 348 2.60 15.50 -10.96
CA VAL A 348 1.29 15.04 -11.46
C VAL A 348 1.14 13.52 -11.36
N GLY A 349 2.17 12.81 -10.89
CA GLY A 349 2.10 11.37 -10.59
C GLY A 349 2.36 10.44 -11.77
N CYS A 350 2.87 10.93 -12.91
CA CYS A 350 3.24 10.09 -14.04
C CYS A 350 4.26 9.01 -13.63
N GLN A 351 5.20 9.35 -12.75
CA GLN A 351 6.19 8.42 -12.19
C GLN A 351 5.56 7.21 -11.49
N GLY A 352 4.36 7.37 -10.90
CA GLY A 352 3.66 6.28 -10.24
C GLY A 352 3.22 5.17 -11.21
N CYS A 353 3.06 5.49 -12.50
CA CYS A 353 2.70 4.51 -13.53
C CYS A 353 3.85 4.14 -14.46
N HIS A 354 4.62 5.13 -14.89
CA HIS A 354 5.65 5.00 -15.92
C HIS A 354 7.08 4.97 -15.33
N GLY A 355 7.21 5.08 -14.01
CA GLY A 355 8.47 5.00 -13.28
C GLY A 355 9.28 6.29 -13.25
N GLY A 356 10.06 6.55 -12.19
CA GLY A 356 10.77 7.83 -12.01
C GLY A 356 11.78 8.17 -13.13
N GLY A 357 12.32 7.16 -13.79
CA GLY A 357 13.16 7.28 -14.99
C GLY A 357 12.44 7.01 -16.30
N GLY A 358 11.13 6.77 -16.31
CA GLY A 358 10.37 6.39 -17.50
C GLY A 358 10.46 4.91 -17.90
N GLY A 359 11.12 4.06 -17.11
CA GLY A 359 11.32 2.63 -17.38
C GLY A 359 10.06 1.75 -17.33
N GLY A 360 8.91 2.32 -16.98
CA GLY A 360 7.62 1.64 -16.92
C GLY A 360 7.26 1.11 -15.53
N GLY A 361 6.20 0.29 -15.48
CA GLY A 361 5.74 -0.37 -14.26
C GLY A 361 4.25 -0.72 -14.32
N MET A 362 3.39 0.24 -13.98
CA MET A 362 1.94 0.10 -14.18
C MET A 362 1.54 0.31 -15.64
N ALA A 363 2.19 1.28 -16.27
CA ALA A 363 2.05 1.58 -17.67
C ALA A 363 3.32 1.16 -18.41
N THR A 364 3.25 1.19 -19.74
CA THR A 364 4.39 0.88 -20.60
C THR A 364 5.57 1.80 -20.30
N SER A 365 6.77 1.29 -20.54
CA SER A 365 8.00 2.08 -20.60
C SER A 365 7.83 3.21 -21.63
N VAL A 366 8.38 4.37 -21.30
CA VAL A 366 8.44 5.56 -22.17
C VAL A 366 9.86 5.87 -22.61
N ILE A 367 10.81 4.95 -22.35
CA ILE A 367 12.22 5.10 -22.70
C ILE A 367 12.69 4.16 -23.81
N ASP A 368 11.86 3.22 -24.25
CA ASP A 368 12.22 2.24 -25.27
C ASP A 368 11.40 2.36 -26.57
N ASP A 369 11.57 1.41 -27.47
CA ASP A 369 10.96 1.43 -28.79
C ASP A 369 9.52 0.88 -28.83
N ALA A 370 8.96 0.42 -27.70
CA ALA A 370 7.69 -0.27 -27.62
C ALA A 370 6.52 0.70 -27.40
N TRP A 371 6.16 1.45 -28.45
CA TRP A 371 5.06 2.41 -28.42
C TRP A 371 3.73 1.77 -28.84
N THR A 372 2.76 1.69 -27.93
CA THR A 372 1.43 1.08 -28.21
C THR A 372 0.55 1.95 -29.12
N PHE A 373 0.55 3.27 -28.91
CA PHE A 373 -0.33 4.20 -29.63
C PHE A 373 0.38 4.98 -30.74
N GLY A 374 1.71 4.91 -30.79
CA GLY A 374 2.59 5.66 -31.68
C GLY A 374 3.67 6.42 -30.90
N SER A 375 4.80 6.68 -31.54
CA SER A 375 5.99 7.28 -30.93
C SER A 375 6.12 8.77 -31.14
N ASP A 376 5.35 9.36 -32.05
CA ASP A 376 5.46 10.78 -32.39
C ASP A 376 4.85 11.70 -31.34
N ASP A 377 5.34 12.94 -31.30
CA ASP A 377 4.95 13.94 -30.30
C ASP A 377 3.47 14.32 -30.35
N ASP A 378 2.84 14.33 -31.54
CA ASP A 378 1.42 14.63 -31.66
C ASP A 378 0.57 13.52 -31.03
N VAL A 379 0.91 12.25 -31.29
CA VAL A 379 0.26 11.11 -30.68
C VAL A 379 0.43 11.13 -29.16
N LEU A 380 1.64 11.30 -28.64
CA LEU A 380 1.86 11.27 -27.19
C LEU A 380 1.20 12.45 -26.48
N PHE A 381 1.16 13.63 -27.10
CA PHE A 381 0.44 14.78 -26.59
C PHE A 381 -1.05 14.46 -26.44
N ARG A 382 -1.67 13.95 -27.51
CA ARG A 382 -3.08 13.55 -27.51
C ARG A 382 -3.36 12.43 -26.52
N LEU A 383 -2.41 11.50 -26.34
CA LEU A 383 -2.50 10.43 -25.35
C LEU A 383 -2.58 10.99 -23.93
N ILE A 384 -1.67 11.91 -23.56
CA ILE A 384 -1.65 12.54 -22.23
C ILE A 384 -2.92 13.37 -22.00
N LYS A 385 -3.41 14.06 -23.03
CA LYS A 385 -4.66 14.84 -22.97
C LYS A 385 -5.92 13.98 -22.94
N GLY A 386 -5.80 12.65 -23.05
CA GLY A 386 -6.92 11.72 -23.03
C GLY A 386 -7.76 11.73 -24.31
N GLU A 387 -7.19 12.17 -25.43
CA GLU A 387 -7.87 12.31 -26.72
C GLU A 387 -7.81 11.01 -27.56
N ILE A 388 -7.03 10.02 -27.14
CA ILE A 388 -6.93 8.71 -27.82
C ILE A 388 -7.95 7.74 -27.18
N PRO A 389 -8.85 7.13 -27.96
CA PRO A 389 -9.77 6.10 -27.45
C PRO A 389 -9.04 4.87 -26.89
N GLU A 390 -9.67 4.18 -25.93
CA GLU A 390 -9.18 2.91 -25.34
C GLU A 390 -7.85 3.00 -24.56
N GLN A 391 -7.30 4.20 -24.38
CA GLN A 391 -6.12 4.43 -23.57
C GLN A 391 -6.41 4.33 -22.06
N THR A 392 -5.41 3.94 -21.27
CA THR A 392 -5.55 3.66 -19.84
C THR A 392 -4.99 4.74 -18.90
N MET A 393 -4.44 5.83 -19.43
CA MET A 393 -3.98 6.96 -18.61
C MET A 393 -5.18 7.66 -17.95
N PRO A 394 -5.08 7.97 -16.65
CA PRO A 394 -6.07 8.76 -15.92
C PRO A 394 -6.54 10.02 -16.65
N THR A 395 -7.85 10.19 -16.76
CA THR A 395 -8.46 11.36 -17.43
C THR A 395 -8.16 12.69 -16.73
N VAL A 396 -7.71 12.65 -15.47
CA VAL A 396 -7.29 13.85 -14.73
C VAL A 396 -6.17 14.61 -15.45
N TYR A 397 -5.36 13.96 -16.29
CA TYR A 397 -4.28 14.62 -17.03
C TYR A 397 -4.77 15.46 -18.22
N SER A 398 -6.05 15.34 -18.61
CA SER A 398 -6.65 16.21 -19.64
C SER A 398 -6.68 17.69 -19.24
N VAL A 399 -6.59 17.98 -17.93
CA VAL A 399 -6.60 19.35 -17.40
C VAL A 399 -5.23 20.03 -17.44
N LEU A 400 -4.15 19.30 -17.75
CA LEU A 400 -2.81 19.89 -17.88
C LEU A 400 -2.80 20.91 -19.02
N GLU A 401 -2.11 22.03 -18.80
CA GLU A 401 -1.90 23.04 -19.83
C GLU A 401 -1.03 22.46 -20.95
N ASP A 402 -1.24 22.93 -22.19
CA ASP A 402 -0.51 22.42 -23.35
C ASP A 402 1.02 22.52 -23.16
N GLU A 403 1.49 23.60 -22.54
CA GLU A 403 2.91 23.81 -22.25
C GLU A 403 3.46 22.76 -21.28
N GLU A 404 2.72 22.42 -20.23
CA GLU A 404 3.11 21.40 -19.24
C GLU A 404 3.25 20.03 -19.90
N VAL A 405 2.33 19.69 -20.80
CA VAL A 405 2.41 18.43 -21.58
C VAL A 405 3.65 18.42 -22.48
N TRP A 406 3.98 19.55 -23.13
CA TRP A 406 5.20 19.64 -23.94
C TRP A 406 6.48 19.51 -23.11
N GLN A 407 6.51 20.11 -21.91
CA GLN A 407 7.63 19.97 -20.99
C GLN A 407 7.78 18.51 -20.52
N ILE A 408 6.69 17.85 -20.13
CA ILE A 408 6.68 16.42 -19.77
C ILE A 408 7.21 15.56 -20.93
N LEU A 409 6.78 15.83 -22.16
CA LEU A 409 7.30 15.14 -23.33
C LEU A 409 8.79 15.41 -23.56
N ALA A 410 9.28 16.63 -23.30
CA ALA A 410 10.70 16.95 -23.41
C ALA A 410 11.55 16.15 -22.40
N PHE A 411 11.04 15.92 -21.20
CA PHE A 411 11.63 14.98 -20.25
C PHE A 411 11.64 13.56 -20.79
N ILE A 412 10.50 13.05 -21.27
CA ILE A 412 10.39 11.70 -21.83
C ILE A 412 11.43 11.49 -22.96
N ARG A 413 11.62 12.50 -23.83
CA ARG A 413 12.63 12.43 -24.90
C ARG A 413 14.06 12.49 -24.38
N SER A 414 14.32 13.17 -23.25
CA SER A 414 15.67 13.27 -22.69
C SER A 414 16.14 11.98 -22.01
N VAL A 415 15.20 11.12 -21.59
CA VAL A 415 15.48 9.80 -20.99
C VAL A 415 15.33 8.64 -21.98
N TYR A 416 15.00 8.90 -23.24
CA TYR A 416 14.87 7.87 -24.27
C TYR A 416 16.20 7.13 -24.51
N ALA A 417 16.16 5.80 -24.45
CA ALA A 417 17.28 4.88 -24.56
C ALA A 417 17.09 3.80 -25.66
N GLY A 418 16.10 3.99 -26.55
CA GLY A 418 15.83 3.12 -27.70
C GLY A 418 16.72 3.38 -28.93
N ASP A 419 16.34 2.82 -30.08
CA ASP A 419 17.12 2.96 -31.33
C ASP A 419 17.03 4.40 -31.89
N PRO A 420 18.16 5.14 -31.98
CA PRO A 420 18.17 6.49 -32.54
C PRO A 420 17.66 6.57 -33.98
N GLY A 421 17.73 5.47 -34.74
CA GLY A 421 17.21 5.40 -36.11
C GLY A 421 15.67 5.37 -36.20
N ARG A 422 14.99 5.20 -35.06
CA ARG A 422 13.52 5.16 -34.96
C ARG A 422 12.90 6.45 -34.42
N ILE A 423 13.73 7.44 -34.08
CA ILE A 423 13.28 8.75 -33.62
C ILE A 423 12.49 9.45 -34.74
N ASP A 424 11.23 9.79 -34.45
CA ASP A 424 10.33 10.47 -35.38
C ASP A 424 9.73 11.79 -34.83
N TRP A 425 10.34 12.31 -33.77
CA TRP A 425 10.04 13.56 -33.06
C TRP A 425 11.18 14.59 -33.15
#